data_AF-A0A2G4INM5-F1
#
_entry.id   AF-A0A2G4INM5-F1
#
_cell.length_a   1.000
_cell.length_b   1.000
_cell.length_c   1.000
_cell.angle_alpha   90.00
_cell.angle_beta   90.00
_cell.angle_gamma   90.00
#
_symmetry.space_group_name_H-M   'P 1'
#
loop_
_entity.id
_entity.type
_entity.pdbx_description
1 polymer ?
#
loop_
_entity_poly.entity_id
_entity_poly.type
_entity_poly.pdbx_seq_one_letter_code
_entity_poly.pdbx_strand_id
1 'polypeptide(L)'
;MKLSDDSMQSARFLKVLVIALGLAIVVALGFVIYGFVRLGSGPNQDANSTAPTLNATVVGSLGQPAGSEITGMVPSGNTRLAVSLSGGGLPDRILVLDLKNGQIVTTTFASPVPLATVP
;
A
#
# COMPACT_ATOMS: atom_id res chain seq x y z
N MET A 1 -32.46 56.53 2.76
CA MET A 1 -31.71 55.98 1.61
C MET A 1 -30.42 55.33 2.13
N LYS A 2 -30.43 54.01 2.32
CA LYS A 2 -29.27 53.24 2.84
C LYS A 2 -29.44 51.78 2.40
N LEU A 3 -29.43 51.55 1.09
CA LEU A 3 -29.78 50.25 0.47
C LEU A 3 -28.83 49.85 -0.67
N SER A 4 -27.69 50.52 -0.82
CA SER A 4 -26.79 50.30 -1.97
C SER A 4 -25.43 49.68 -1.61
N ASP A 5 -25.12 49.48 -0.32
CA ASP A 5 -23.82 48.92 0.10
C ASP A 5 -23.83 47.39 0.29
N ASP A 6 -24.96 46.76 0.62
CA ASP A 6 -25.02 45.32 0.92
C ASP A 6 -24.78 44.41 -0.28
N SER A 7 -25.26 44.80 -1.48
CA SER A 7 -25.09 43.99 -2.69
C SER A 7 -23.64 43.98 -3.19
N MET A 8 -22.92 45.10 -3.02
CA MET A 8 -21.49 45.17 -3.33
C MET A 8 -20.64 44.41 -2.31
N GLN A 9 -21.03 44.37 -1.04
CA GLN A 9 -20.36 43.54 -0.05
C GLN A 9 -20.60 42.05 -0.29
N SER A 10 -21.83 41.61 -0.58
CA SER A 10 -22.14 40.18 -0.82
C SER A 10 -21.35 39.58 -2.00
N ALA A 11 -21.22 40.31 -3.12
CA ALA A 11 -20.46 39.81 -4.27
C ALA A 11 -18.95 39.71 -3.99
N ARG A 12 -18.41 40.62 -3.17
CA ARG A 12 -17.02 40.57 -2.71
C ARG A 12 -16.82 39.46 -1.68
N PHE A 13 -17.78 39.27 -0.78
CA PHE A 13 -17.73 38.24 0.25
C PHE A 13 -17.78 36.84 -0.34
N LEU A 14 -18.64 36.61 -1.35
CA LEU A 14 -18.71 35.33 -2.06
C LEU A 14 -17.38 35.00 -2.75
N LYS A 15 -16.75 35.99 -3.41
CA LYS A 15 -15.44 35.81 -4.04
C LYS A 15 -14.35 35.48 -3.01
N VAL A 16 -14.33 36.19 -1.88
CA VAL A 16 -13.38 35.92 -0.78
C VAL A 16 -13.59 34.51 -0.23
N LEU A 17 -14.83 34.08 -0.05
CA LEU A 17 -15.16 32.75 0.46
C LEU A 17 -14.74 31.65 -0.51
N VAL A 18 -14.95 31.84 -1.82
CA VAL A 18 -14.48 30.90 -2.86
C VAL A 18 -12.95 30.82 -2.91
N ILE A 19 -12.26 31.96 -2.81
CA ILE A 19 -10.79 32.00 -2.76
C ILE A 19 -10.29 31.28 -1.50
N ALA A 20 -10.90 31.54 -0.34
CA ALA A 20 -10.54 30.90 0.91
C ALA A 20 -10.77 29.38 0.86
N LEU A 21 -11.90 28.93 0.30
CA LEU A 21 -12.20 27.51 0.14
C LEU A 21 -11.21 26.83 -0.82
N GLY A 22 -10.91 27.47 -1.95
CA GLY A 22 -9.91 26.98 -2.89
C GLY A 22 -8.53 26.85 -2.23
N LEU A 23 -8.12 27.87 -1.48
CA LEU A 23 -6.84 27.87 -0.77
C LEU A 23 -6.80 26.79 0.31
N ALA A 24 -7.89 26.58 1.05
CA ALA A 24 -8.01 25.50 2.03
C ALA A 24 -7.87 24.12 1.40
N ILE A 25 -8.44 23.90 0.21
CA ILE A 25 -8.31 22.64 -0.54
C ILE A 25 -6.85 22.42 -0.98
N VAL A 26 -6.18 23.46 -1.51
CA VAL A 26 -4.78 23.37 -1.92
C VAL A 26 -3.87 23.06 -0.73
N VAL A 27 -4.08 23.70 0.42
CA VAL A 27 -3.33 23.42 1.65
C VAL A 27 -3.59 21.99 2.15
N ALA A 28 -4.84 21.53 2.14
CA ALA A 28 -5.18 20.18 2.54
C ALA A 28 -4.52 19.11 1.63
N LEU A 29 -4.60 19.29 0.31
CA LEU A 29 -3.92 18.44 -0.66
C LEU A 29 -2.40 18.45 -0.46
N GLY A 30 -1.81 19.63 -0.27
CA GLY A 30 -0.40 19.78 0.03
C GLY A 30 0.01 19.03 1.30
N PHE A 31 -0.79 19.09 2.36
CA PHE A 31 -0.58 18.34 3.60
C PHE A 31 -0.69 16.83 3.40
N VAL A 32 -1.65 16.37 2.59
CA VAL A 32 -1.79 14.94 2.28
C VAL A 32 -0.56 14.46 1.51
N ILE A 33 -0.16 15.16 0.45
CA ILE A 33 1.04 14.83 -0.33
C ILE A 33 2.28 14.88 0.55
N TYR A 34 2.45 15.92 1.37
CA TYR A 34 3.55 16.05 2.31
C TYR A 34 3.56 14.93 3.36
N GLY A 35 2.37 14.52 3.84
CA GLY A 35 2.20 13.38 4.73
C GLY A 35 2.65 12.08 4.09
N PHE A 36 2.21 11.80 2.87
CA PHE A 36 2.64 10.62 2.09
C PHE A 36 4.12 10.65 1.75
N VAL A 37 4.67 11.81 1.37
CA VAL A 37 6.10 11.96 1.11
C VAL A 37 6.87 11.74 2.41
N ARG A 38 6.46 12.30 3.55
CA ARG A 38 7.17 12.14 4.82
C ARG A 38 7.05 10.72 5.40
N LEU A 39 5.95 10.01 5.14
CA LEU A 39 5.76 8.61 5.54
C LEU A 39 6.43 7.63 4.57
N GLY A 40 6.56 8.00 3.29
CA GLY A 40 7.23 7.25 2.24
C GLY A 40 8.74 7.53 2.13
N SER A 41 9.21 8.68 2.63
CA SER A 41 10.63 9.06 2.73
C SER A 41 11.28 8.51 4.00
N GLY A 42 11.00 7.25 4.33
CA GLY A 42 12.10 6.40 4.78
C GLY A 42 13.17 6.42 3.67
N PRO A 43 14.47 6.39 3.99
CA PRO A 43 15.54 6.67 3.04
C PRO A 43 15.55 5.67 1.88
N ASN A 44 14.83 5.99 0.81
CA ASN A 44 15.02 5.47 -0.54
C ASN A 44 15.10 6.68 -1.46
N GLN A 45 16.29 7.27 -1.47
CA GLN A 45 16.70 8.13 -2.55
C GLN A 45 16.77 7.26 -3.81
N ASP A 46 15.73 7.28 -4.64
CA ASP A 46 15.83 6.82 -6.03
C ASP A 46 14.82 7.58 -6.88
N ALA A 47 15.07 8.89 -7.02
CA ALA A 47 14.57 9.68 -8.13
C ALA A 47 15.73 9.96 -9.07
N ASN A 48 16.22 8.92 -9.75
CA ASN A 48 16.95 9.10 -11.00
C ASN A 48 16.43 8.09 -12.03
N SER A 49 15.95 8.64 -13.13
CA SER A 49 15.45 7.92 -14.28
C SER A 49 16.54 7.03 -14.88
N THR A 50 16.48 5.74 -14.58
CA THR A 50 17.00 4.65 -15.42
C THR A 50 16.12 3.47 -15.05
N ALA A 51 15.50 2.81 -16.04
CA ALA A 51 14.68 1.63 -15.78
C ALA A 51 15.43 0.71 -14.79
N PRO A 52 14.81 0.30 -13.67
CA PRO A 52 15.50 -0.55 -12.73
C PRO A 52 15.67 -1.90 -13.42
N THR A 53 16.86 -2.16 -13.94
CA THR A 53 17.37 -3.52 -13.97
C THR A 53 17.28 -4.00 -12.54
N LEU A 54 16.28 -4.83 -12.28
CA LEU A 54 16.13 -5.60 -11.05
C LEU A 54 17.37 -6.49 -10.93
N ASN A 55 18.49 -5.93 -10.47
CA ASN A 55 19.44 -6.67 -9.67
C ASN A 55 18.76 -6.88 -8.32
N ALA A 56 17.71 -7.69 -8.32
CA ALA A 56 17.22 -8.33 -7.12
C ALA A 56 18.35 -9.26 -6.67
N THR A 57 19.28 -8.73 -5.88
CA THR A 57 20.06 -9.57 -5.00
C THR A 57 19.02 -10.26 -4.13
N VAL A 58 18.75 -11.53 -4.41
CA VAL A 58 17.89 -12.38 -3.60
C VAL A 58 18.63 -12.60 -2.28
N VAL A 59 18.54 -11.62 -1.38
CA VAL A 59 19.08 -11.74 -0.02
C VAL A 59 18.05 -12.49 0.80
N GLY A 60 17.94 -13.80 0.57
CA GLY A 60 17.07 -14.67 1.35
C GLY A 60 16.62 -15.89 0.56
N SER A 61 17.18 -17.06 0.90
CA SER A 61 16.51 -18.31 0.56
C SER A 61 15.32 -18.45 1.52
N LEU A 62 14.10 -18.66 1.02
CA LEU A 62 12.94 -18.99 1.86
C LEU A 62 13.05 -20.37 2.54
N GLY A 63 14.22 -21.04 2.43
CA GLY A 63 14.44 -22.39 2.93
C GLY A 63 13.54 -23.44 2.28
N GLN A 64 12.96 -23.11 1.11
CA GLN A 64 12.04 -23.98 0.40
C GLN A 64 12.81 -24.95 -0.50
N PRO A 65 12.33 -26.20 -0.65
CA PRO A 65 12.96 -27.15 -1.55
C PRO A 65 12.94 -26.66 -2.99
N ALA A 66 13.95 -27.06 -3.77
CA ALA A 66 14.05 -26.73 -5.18
C ALA A 66 12.80 -27.21 -5.93
N GLY A 67 12.30 -26.40 -6.88
CA GLY A 67 11.06 -26.66 -7.61
C GLY A 67 9.78 -26.22 -6.90
N SER A 68 9.89 -25.45 -5.81
CA SER A 68 8.75 -24.75 -5.21
C SER A 68 8.41 -23.51 -6.04
N GLU A 69 7.14 -23.35 -6.36
CA GLU A 69 6.60 -22.21 -7.10
C GLU A 69 5.66 -21.40 -6.21
N ILE A 70 5.73 -20.07 -6.33
CA ILE A 70 4.80 -19.17 -5.64
C ILE A 70 3.52 -19.14 -6.46
N THR A 71 2.43 -19.70 -5.91
CA THR A 71 1.11 -19.75 -6.56
C THR A 71 0.24 -18.56 -6.22
N GLY A 72 0.54 -17.83 -5.15
CA GLY A 72 -0.21 -16.65 -4.75
C GLY A 72 0.43 -15.87 -3.62
N MET A 73 0.06 -14.59 -3.50
CA MET A 73 0.49 -13.70 -2.42
C MET A 73 -0.70 -12.85 -1.97
N VAL A 74 -0.98 -12.86 -0.66
CA VAL A 74 -2.10 -12.14 -0.06
C VAL A 74 -1.62 -11.38 1.18
N PRO A 75 -1.90 -10.07 1.31
CA PRO A 75 -1.60 -9.33 2.53
C PRO A 75 -2.36 -9.92 3.73
N SER A 76 -1.67 -10.15 4.85
CA SER A 76 -2.22 -10.71 6.09
C SER A 76 -2.08 -9.71 7.25
N GLY A 77 -2.74 -8.55 7.13
CA GLY A 77 -2.60 -7.43 8.06
C GLY A 77 -1.51 -6.44 7.63
N ASN A 78 -1.15 -5.49 8.50
CA ASN A 78 -0.31 -4.34 8.10
C ASN A 78 1.16 -4.68 7.84
N THR A 79 1.68 -5.78 8.37
CA THR A 79 3.13 -6.10 8.30
C THR A 79 3.40 -7.55 7.97
N ARG A 80 2.39 -8.30 7.51
CA ARG A 80 2.56 -9.72 7.18
C ARG A 80 2.06 -10.01 5.77
N LEU A 81 2.76 -10.90 5.09
CA LEU A 81 2.42 -11.39 3.76
C LEU A 81 2.22 -12.90 3.83
N ALA A 82 1.04 -13.39 3.45
CA ALA A 82 0.81 -14.79 3.22
C ALA A 82 1.22 -15.12 1.78
N VAL A 83 2.12 -16.08 1.60
CA VAL A 83 2.61 -16.56 0.32
C VAL A 83 2.19 -18.02 0.18
N SER A 84 1.44 -18.34 -0.85
CA SER A 84 1.08 -19.71 -1.20
C SER A 84 2.15 -20.31 -2.09
N LEU A 85 2.60 -21.51 -1.74
CA LEU A 85 3.60 -22.26 -2.48
C LEU A 85 3.06 -23.63 -2.85
N SER A 86 3.39 -24.06 -4.06
CA SER A 86 3.15 -25.40 -4.56
C SER A 86 4.46 -26.00 -5.10
N GLY A 87 4.50 -27.31 -5.31
CA GLY A 87 5.67 -27.99 -5.87
C GLY A 87 6.81 -28.22 -4.88
N GLY A 88 7.99 -28.57 -5.42
CA GLY A 88 9.19 -28.90 -4.66
C GLY A 88 9.13 -30.24 -3.92
N GLY A 89 8.27 -31.16 -4.36
CA GLY A 89 8.09 -32.49 -3.74
C GLY A 89 7.34 -32.48 -2.40
N LEU A 90 6.79 -31.33 -2.00
CA LEU A 90 6.02 -31.15 -0.78
C LEU A 90 4.58 -30.72 -1.10
N PRO A 91 3.59 -31.03 -0.24
CA PRO A 91 2.22 -30.57 -0.41
C PRO A 91 2.13 -29.04 -0.39
N ASP A 92 1.05 -28.52 -0.98
CA ASP A 92 0.75 -27.10 -1.01
C ASP A 92 0.79 -26.51 0.40
N ARG A 93 1.41 -25.35 0.53
CA ARG A 93 1.74 -24.73 1.82
C ARG A 93 1.68 -23.23 1.76
N ILE A 94 1.41 -22.63 2.91
CA ILE A 94 1.29 -21.19 3.07
C ILE A 94 2.39 -20.75 4.03
N LEU A 95 3.22 -19.81 3.58
CA LEU A 95 4.23 -19.13 4.37
C LEU A 95 3.70 -17.76 4.79
N VAL A 96 3.77 -17.45 6.08
CA VAL A 96 3.48 -16.11 6.58
C VAL A 96 4.80 -15.40 6.85
N LEU A 97 5.13 -14.41 6.03
CA LEU A 97 6.33 -13.59 6.15
C LEU A 97 6.01 -12.33 6.95
N ASP A 98 6.85 -11.99 7.92
CA ASP A 98 6.86 -10.68 8.56
C ASP A 98 7.73 -9.72 7.73
N LEU A 99 7.09 -8.73 7.11
CA LEU A 99 7.72 -7.75 6.24
C LEU A 99 8.62 -6.79 7.02
N LYS A 100 8.45 -6.66 8.35
CA LYS A 100 9.33 -5.82 9.18
C LYS A 100 10.72 -6.43 9.34
N ASN A 101 10.77 -7.74 9.49
CA ASN A 101 11.99 -8.48 9.85
C ASN A 101 12.50 -9.40 8.74
N GLY A 102 11.75 -9.54 7.63
CA GLY A 102 12.07 -10.46 6.54
C GLY A 102 12.03 -11.94 6.94
N GLN A 103 11.35 -12.27 8.04
CA GLN A 103 11.37 -13.59 8.66
C GLN A 103 10.08 -14.35 8.36
N ILE A 104 10.17 -15.68 8.21
CA ILE A 104 9.01 -16.56 8.13
C ILE A 104 8.48 -16.74 9.56
N VAL A 105 7.32 -16.17 9.85
CA VAL A 105 6.63 -16.29 11.15
C VAL A 105 6.02 -17.68 11.30
N THR A 106 5.53 -18.23 10.20
CA THR A 106 4.78 -19.48 10.22
C THR A 106 4.77 -20.16 8.87
N THR A 107 4.78 -21.48 8.90
CA THR A 107 4.52 -22.34 7.74
C THR A 107 3.34 -23.23 8.10
N THR A 108 2.27 -23.19 7.31
CA THR A 108 1.14 -24.12 7.45
C THR A 108 0.96 -24.90 6.16
N PHE A 109 0.55 -26.16 6.27
CA PHE A 109 0.13 -26.93 5.12
C PHE A 109 -1.27 -26.50 4.73
N ALA A 110 -1.48 -26.24 3.43
CA ALA A 110 -2.81 -26.06 2.89
C ALA A 110 -3.48 -27.43 2.92
N SER A 111 -4.15 -27.76 4.03
CA SER A 111 -5.07 -28.88 4.01
C SER A 111 -6.18 -28.51 3.03
N PRO A 112 -6.42 -29.28 1.96
CA PRO A 112 -7.62 -29.09 1.16
C PRO A 112 -8.79 -29.36 2.10
N VAL A 113 -9.44 -28.30 2.58
CA VAL A 113 -10.76 -28.45 3.18
C VAL A 113 -11.65 -28.91 2.04
N PRO A 114 -12.13 -30.18 2.02
CA PRO A 114 -13.09 -30.56 1.00
C PRO A 114 -14.26 -29.59 1.15
N LEU A 115 -14.60 -28.90 0.07
CA LEU A 115 -15.85 -28.17 -0.03
C LEU A 115 -16.93 -29.22 0.21
N ALA A 116 -17.41 -29.34 1.45
CA ALA A 116 -18.57 -30.14 1.74
C ALA A 116 -19.69 -29.53 0.90
N THR A 117 -20.12 -30.27 -0.12
CA THR A 117 -21.32 -29.99 -0.89
C THR A 117 -22.43 -29.70 0.12
N VAL A 118 -22.82 -28.43 0.22
CA VAL A 118 -23.99 -28.04 0.99
C VAL A 118 -25.18 -28.70 0.29
N PRO A 119 -25.94 -29.58 0.98
CA PRO A 119 -27.08 -30.27 0.38
C PRO A 119 -28.22 -29.33 0.02
#